data_AF-A0A3D5EI36-F1
#
_entry.id   AF-A0A3D5EI36-F1
#
_cell.length_a   1.000
_cell.length_b   1.000
_cell.length_c   1.000
_cell.angle_alpha   90.00
_cell.angle_beta   90.00
_cell.angle_gamma   90.00
#
_symmetry.space_group_name_H-M   'P 1'
#
loop_
_entity.id
_entity.type
_entity.pdbx_description
1 polymer ?
#
loop_
_entity_poly.entity_id
_entity_poly.type
_entity_poly.pdbx_seq_one_letter_code
_entity_poly.pdbx_strand_id
1 'polypeptide(L)'
;MSKLNDFLLQFGPDKFMHFMVGAAVFAITESWIVLLAIALGKEWYDHLDYGNWSTKDAVATILGGVCALMSSSVWSLIPFEVM
;
A
#
# COMPACT_ATOMS: atom_id res chain seq x y z
N MET A 1 -1.47 -17.76 21.77
CA MET A 1 -2.06 -16.43 21.48
C MET A 1 -3.37 -16.65 20.74
N SER A 2 -4.37 -15.79 20.94
CA SER A 2 -5.65 -15.86 20.21
C SER A 2 -5.41 -15.61 18.71
N LYS A 3 -6.04 -16.39 17.83
CA LYS A 3 -5.97 -16.21 16.35
C LYS A 3 -6.33 -14.78 15.91
N LEU A 4 -7.16 -14.10 16.69
CA LEU A 4 -7.59 -12.73 16.46
C LEU A 4 -6.46 -11.73 16.79
N ASN A 5 -5.68 -12.01 17.82
CA ASN A 5 -4.50 -11.22 18.17
C ASN A 5 -3.39 -11.36 17.11
N ASP A 6 -3.15 -12.58 16.62
CA ASP A 6 -2.17 -12.82 15.56
C ASP A 6 -2.60 -12.20 14.22
N PHE A 7 -3.91 -12.11 13.96
CA PHE A 7 -4.47 -11.41 12.80
C PHE A 7 -4.31 -9.89 12.89
N LEU A 8 -4.63 -9.29 14.05
CA LEU A 8 -4.45 -7.86 14.28
C LEU A 8 -2.97 -7.46 14.28
N LEU A 9 -2.08 -8.30 14.80
CA LEU A 9 -0.63 -8.11 14.70
C LEU A 9 -0.10 -8.32 13.28
N GLN A 10 -0.74 -9.19 12.48
CA GLN A 10 -0.42 -9.31 11.05
C GLN A 10 -0.78 -8.06 10.26
N PHE A 11 -1.86 -7.36 10.60
CA PHE A 11 -2.16 -6.00 10.12
C PHE A 11 -1.47 -4.91 10.97
N GLY A 12 -0.30 -5.24 11.53
CA GLY A 12 0.47 -4.33 12.36
C GLY A 12 1.04 -3.13 11.61
N PRO A 13 1.86 -2.30 12.30
CA PRO A 13 2.43 -1.06 11.78
C PRO A 13 3.14 -1.22 10.43
N ASP A 14 3.76 -2.38 10.22
CA ASP A 14 4.49 -2.73 9.00
C ASP A 14 3.56 -2.82 7.77
N LYS A 15 2.46 -3.57 7.83
CA LYS A 15 1.49 -3.64 6.73
C LYS A 15 0.78 -2.32 6.49
N PHE A 16 0.54 -1.57 7.56
CA PHE A 16 -0.01 -0.23 7.45
C PHE A 16 0.96 0.71 6.71
N MET A 17 2.27 0.65 7.01
CA MET A 17 3.27 1.43 6.26
C MET A 17 3.30 1.04 4.78
N HIS A 18 3.26 -0.26 4.47
CA HIS A 18 3.15 -0.72 3.08
C HIS A 18 1.94 -0.13 2.36
N PHE A 19 0.78 -0.18 3.01
CA PHE A 19 -0.45 0.42 2.49
C PHE A 19 -0.31 1.93 2.28
N MET A 20 0.23 2.67 3.26
CA MET A 20 0.41 4.12 3.16
C MET A 20 1.42 4.52 2.08
N VAL A 21 2.52 3.78 1.94
CA VAL A 21 3.51 3.99 0.87
C VAL A 21 2.86 3.76 -0.48
N GLY A 22 2.09 2.69 -0.64
CA GLY A 22 1.37 2.41 -1.87
C GLY A 22 0.37 3.50 -2.25
N ALA A 23 -0.40 3.98 -1.26
CA ALA A 23 -1.32 5.10 -1.45
C ALA A 23 -0.59 6.39 -1.86
N ALA A 24 0.51 6.73 -1.19
CA ALA A 24 1.29 7.92 -1.49
C ALA A 24 1.95 7.85 -2.87
N VAL A 25 2.57 6.72 -3.22
CA VAL A 25 3.21 6.52 -4.54
C VAL A 25 2.19 6.70 -5.65
N PHE A 26 1.02 6.07 -5.53
CA PHE A 26 -0.01 6.20 -6.55
C PHE A 26 -0.60 7.61 -6.61
N ALA A 27 -0.84 8.26 -5.46
CA ALA A 27 -1.35 9.62 -5.42
C ALA A 27 -0.40 10.67 -6.03
N ILE A 28 0.92 10.45 -5.93
CA ILE A 28 1.93 11.37 -6.48
C ILE A 28 2.19 11.09 -7.97
N THR A 29 2.27 9.81 -8.35
CA THR A 29 2.76 9.42 -9.68
C THR A 29 1.66 9.06 -10.66
N GLU A 30 0.45 8.76 -10.17
CA GLU A 30 -0.71 8.25 -10.92
C GLU A 30 -0.38 7.05 -11.83
N SER A 31 0.73 6.35 -11.55
CA SER A 31 1.27 5.30 -12.42
C SER A 31 1.25 3.94 -11.75
N TRP A 32 0.43 3.05 -12.30
CA TRP A 32 0.36 1.64 -11.88
C TRP A 32 1.69 0.90 -12.05
N ILE A 33 2.48 1.27 -13.05
CA ILE A 33 3.79 0.66 -13.28
C ILE A 33 4.75 1.04 -12.16
N VAL A 34 4.75 2.31 -11.74
CA VAL A 34 5.60 2.77 -10.62
C VAL A 34 5.16 2.12 -9.31
N LEU A 35 3.84 2.00 -9.08
CA LEU A 35 3.31 1.29 -7.91
C LEU A 35 3.77 -0.17 -7.87
N LEU A 36 3.67 -0.90 -8.99
CA LEU A 36 4.13 -2.29 -9.08
C LEU A 36 5.64 -2.42 -8.89
N ALA A 37 6.41 -1.48 -9.46
CA ALA A 37 7.87 -1.45 -9.28
C ALA A 37 8.26 -1.24 -7.82
N ILE A 38 7.57 -0.36 -7.08
CA ILE A 38 7.80 -0.15 -5.65
C ILE A 38 7.36 -1.38 -4.84
N ALA A 39 6.16 -1.91 -5.10
CA ALA A 39 5.59 -3.04 -4.36
C ALA A 39 6.45 -4.30 -4.49
N LEU A 40 6.92 -4.60 -5.70
CA LEU A 40 7.78 -5.77 -5.95
C LEU A 40 9.25 -5.47 -5.65
N GLY A 41 9.70 -4.24 -5.89
CA GLY A 41 11.09 -3.83 -5.67
C GLY A 41 11.48 -3.85 -4.19
N LYS A 42 10.59 -3.44 -3.29
CA LYS A 42 10.82 -3.58 -1.85
C LYS A 42 10.94 -5.05 -1.47
N GLU A 43 9.99 -5.90 -1.88
CA GLU A 43 10.05 -7.33 -1.54
C GLU A 43 11.27 -8.03 -2.14
N TRP A 44 11.71 -7.61 -3.31
CA TRP A 44 12.97 -8.08 -3.90
C TRP A 44 14.19 -7.65 -3.08
N TYR A 45 14.23 -6.40 -2.63
CA TYR A 45 15.27 -5.90 -1.74
C TYR A 45 15.31 -6.70 -0.42
N ASP A 46 14.16 -6.91 0.20
CA ASP A 46 14.06 -7.68 1.46
C ASP A 46 14.46 -9.14 1.28
N HIS A 47 14.17 -9.73 0.12
CA HIS A 47 14.60 -11.08 -0.19
C HIS A 47 16.13 -11.19 -0.31
N LEU A 48 16.80 -10.17 -0.85
CA LEU A 48 18.25 -10.14 -0.96
C LEU A 48 18.95 -9.87 0.37
N ASP A 49 18.42 -8.94 1.17
CA ASP A 49 19.11 -8.42 2.37
C ASP A 49 18.72 -9.18 3.65
N TYR A 50 17.47 -9.65 3.73
CA TYR A 50 16.90 -10.33 4.91
C TYR A 50 16.43 -11.76 4.63
N GLY A 51 16.51 -12.24 3.38
CA GLY A 51 16.15 -13.61 3.00
C GLY A 51 14.65 -13.92 3.05
N ASN A 52 13.79 -12.89 3.19
CA ASN A 52 12.36 -13.07 3.38
C ASN A 52 11.58 -12.36 2.27
N TRP A 53 10.59 -13.06 1.70
CA TRP A 53 9.66 -12.50 0.73
C TRP A 53 8.24 -12.60 1.29
N SER A 54 7.53 -11.48 1.33
CA SER A 54 6.19 -11.38 1.88
C SER A 54 5.22 -10.86 0.83
N THR A 55 4.49 -11.78 0.21
CA THR A 55 3.40 -11.44 -0.72
C THR A 55 2.34 -10.55 -0.06
N LYS A 56 2.18 -10.63 1.27
CA LYS A 56 1.25 -9.78 2.01
C LYS A 56 1.62 -8.30 1.96
N ASP A 57 2.92 -7.99 1.95
CA ASP A 57 3.44 -6.61 1.88
C ASP A 57 3.26 -5.99 0.51
N ALA A 58 3.58 -6.77 -0.54
CA ALA A 58 3.32 -6.35 -1.91
C ALA A 58 1.81 -6.09 -2.13
N VAL A 59 0.94 -6.99 -1.65
CA VAL A 59 -0.51 -6.83 -1.75
C VAL A 59 -0.99 -5.62 -0.94
N ALA A 60 -0.49 -5.41 0.29
CA ALA A 60 -0.83 -4.23 1.09
C ALA A 60 -0.45 -2.92 0.36
N THR A 61 0.72 -2.89 -0.28
CA THR A 61 1.18 -1.74 -1.07
C THR A 61 0.26 -1.49 -2.27
N ILE A 62 -0.11 -2.53 -3.02
CA ILE A 62 -1.03 -2.39 -4.16
C ILE A 62 -2.42 -1.92 -3.69
N LEU A 63 -2.94 -2.48 -2.59
CA LEU A 63 -4.22 -2.07 -2.00
C LEU A 63 -4.21 -0.61 -1.57
N GLY A 64 -3.08 -0.10 -1.08
CA GLY A 64 -2.88 1.33 -0.81
C GLY A 64 -3.12 2.20 -2.04
N GLY A 65 -2.50 1.84 -3.17
CA GLY A 65 -2.68 2.56 -4.43
C GLY A 65 -4.11 2.51 -4.97
N VAL A 66 -4.78 1.35 -4.86
CA VAL A 66 -6.21 1.21 -5.20
C VAL A 66 -7.08 2.11 -4.32
N CYS A 67 -6.77 2.21 -3.02
CA CYS A 67 -7.48 3.10 -2.11
C CYS A 67 -7.26 4.57 -2.48
N ALA A 68 -6.05 4.97 -2.88
CA ALA A 68 -5.78 6.31 -3.38
C ALA A 68 -6.59 6.63 -4.65
N LEU A 69 -6.69 5.70 -5.60
CA LEU A 69 -7.54 5.85 -6.80
C LEU A 69 -9.02 6.03 -6.45
N MET A 70 -9.55 5.21 -5.54
CA MET A 70 -10.95 5.34 -5.10
C MET A 70 -11.17 6.69 -4.40
N SER A 71 -10.23 7.10 -3.55
CA SER A 71 -10.29 8.37 -2.83
C SER A 71 -10.26 9.56 -3.78
N SER A 72 -9.40 9.54 -4.80
CA SER A 72 -9.34 10.62 -5.81
C SER A 72 -10.60 10.66 -6.68
N SER A 73 -11.15 9.49 -7.03
CA SER A 73 -12.41 9.38 -7.75
C SER A 73 -13.57 9.97 -6.94
N VAL A 74 -13.66 9.62 -5.65
CA VAL A 74 -14.67 10.20 -4.74
C VAL A 74 -14.44 11.70 -4.57
N TRP A 75 -13.20 12.16 -4.39
CA TRP A 75 -12.87 13.57 -4.26
C TRP A 75 -13.31 14.38 -5.49
N SER A 76 -13.15 13.83 -6.69
CA SER A 76 -13.61 14.47 -7.93
C SER A 76 -15.12 14.59 -8.08
N LEU A 77 -15.89 13.77 -7.33
CA LEU A 77 -17.35 13.76 -7.37
C LEU A 77 -17.99 14.69 -6.35
N ILE A 78 -17.22 15.16 -5.35
CA ILE A 78 -17.78 16.04 -4.33
C ILE A 78 -17.71 17.49 -4.84
N PRO A 79 -18.84 18.22 -4.89
CA PRO A 79 -18.88 19.59 -5.37
C PRO A 79 -18.43 20.56 -4.28
N PHE A 80 -17.12 20.61 -4.00
CA PHE A 80 -16.54 21.71 -3.21
C PHE A 80 -15.67 22.58 -4.09
N GLU A 81 -16.03 23.86 -4.19
CA GLU A 81 -15.10 24.92 -4.58
C GLU A 81 -14.30 25.28 -3.34
N VAL A 82 -13.00 24.99 -3.32
CA VAL A 82 -12.09 25.58 -2.33
C VAL A 82 -11.82 27.01 -2.79
N MET A 83 -12.61 27.97 -2.28
CA MET A 83 -12.36 29.41 -2.42
C MET A 83 -11.10 29.84 -1.67
#